data_AF-A0A4R5XT34-F1
#
_entry.id   AF-A0A4R5XT34-F1
#
_cell.length_a   1.000
_cell.length_b   1.000
_cell.length_c   1.000
_cell.angle_alpha   90.00
_cell.angle_beta   90.00
_cell.angle_gamma   90.00
#
_symmetry.space_group_name_H-M   'P 1'
#
loop_
_entity.id
_entity.type
_entity.pdbx_description
1 polymer ?
#
loop_
_entity_poly.entity_id
_entity_poly.type
_entity_poly.pdbx_seq_one_letter_code
_entity_poly.pdbx_strand_id
1 'polypeptide(L)'
;MNPDERNPPSRLVRLTLPVRDWLLIDATGDNTVSIADQNGDGSTSTQGQAVRQAGWAAAREHPRADQGWEGGPPENEDLSIELPAAAWQFIVDQLRRWDEVDAMVNTRSAIDPEPRGSQVARMLEDHMG
;
A
#
# COMPACT_ATOMS: atom_id res chain seq x y z
N MET A 1 -32.51 1.54 19.48
CA MET A 1 -31.69 1.63 18.26
C MET A 1 -30.26 1.54 18.71
N ASN A 2 -29.53 0.46 18.36
CA ASN A 2 -28.18 0.24 18.85
C ASN A 2 -27.20 1.13 18.06
N PRO A 3 -26.27 1.85 18.72
CA PRO A 3 -25.31 2.69 18.01
C PRO A 3 -24.36 1.91 17.07
N ASP A 4 -24.24 0.58 17.23
CA ASP A 4 -23.39 -0.32 16.44
C ASP A 4 -23.89 -0.60 15.00
N GLU A 5 -25.11 -0.22 14.64
CA GLU A 5 -25.67 -0.51 13.30
C GLU A 5 -25.37 0.57 12.26
N ARG A 6 -24.63 1.64 12.62
CA ARG A 6 -24.35 2.77 11.71
C ARG A 6 -23.23 2.53 10.70
N ASN A 7 -22.43 1.47 10.88
CA ASN A 7 -21.42 1.07 9.91
C ASN A 7 -21.07 -0.41 10.16
N PRO A 8 -21.46 -1.37 9.29
CA PRO A 8 -20.96 -2.73 9.43
C PRO A 8 -19.42 -2.70 9.44
N PRO A 9 -18.73 -3.52 10.25
CA PRO A 9 -17.29 -3.56 10.23
C PRO A 9 -16.84 -3.88 8.81
N SER A 10 -16.05 -2.98 8.23
CA SER A 10 -15.47 -3.16 6.90
C SER A 10 -14.80 -4.52 6.83
N ARG A 11 -15.15 -5.34 5.83
CA ARG A 11 -14.54 -6.66 5.64
C ARG A 11 -13.02 -6.50 5.62
N LEU A 12 -12.36 -7.08 6.61
CA LEU A 12 -10.90 -7.14 6.66
C LEU A 12 -10.43 -8.20 5.67
N VAL A 13 -9.37 -7.88 4.96
CA VAL A 13 -8.69 -8.75 4.00
C VAL A 13 -7.23 -8.78 4.42
N ARG A 14 -6.73 -9.98 4.68
CA ARG A 14 -5.32 -10.23 4.98
C ARG A 14 -4.62 -10.65 3.71
N LEU A 15 -3.58 -9.92 3.34
CA LEU A 15 -2.73 -10.22 2.19
C LEU A 15 -1.32 -10.51 2.66
N THR A 16 -0.70 -11.52 2.05
CA THR A 16 0.70 -11.87 2.26
C THR A 16 1.47 -11.53 0.99
N LEU A 17 2.49 -10.68 1.11
CA LEU A 17 3.28 -10.22 -0.01
C LEU A 17 4.75 -10.03 0.38
N PRO A 18 5.71 -10.10 -0.57
CA PRO A 18 7.11 -9.88 -0.27
C PRO A 18 7.36 -8.49 0.33
N VAL A 19 8.28 -8.37 1.29
CA VAL A 19 8.62 -7.10 1.96
C VAL A 19 9.01 -6.02 0.94
N ARG A 20 9.70 -6.36 -0.15
CA ARG A 20 9.98 -5.42 -1.24
C ARG A 20 8.73 -4.78 -1.86
N ASP A 21 7.64 -5.53 -1.98
CA ASP A 21 6.39 -5.02 -2.56
C ASP A 21 5.64 -4.18 -1.52
N TRP A 22 5.77 -4.51 -0.23
CA TRP A 22 5.33 -3.65 0.86
C TRP A 22 6.08 -2.31 0.86
N LEU A 23 7.41 -2.32 0.69
CA LEU A 23 8.20 -1.08 0.64
C LEU A 23 7.81 -0.19 -0.54
N LEU A 24 7.45 -0.78 -1.69
CA LEU A 24 6.89 -0.02 -2.81
C LEU A 24 5.53 0.61 -2.45
N ILE A 25 4.66 -0.14 -1.79
CA ILE A 25 3.37 0.36 -1.30
C ILE A 25 3.59 1.49 -0.28
N ASP A 26 4.53 1.34 0.65
CA ASP A 26 4.84 2.37 1.65
C ASP A 26 5.36 3.65 1.00
N ALA A 27 6.30 3.55 0.06
CA ALA A 27 6.82 4.71 -0.67
C ALA A 27 5.72 5.43 -1.48
N THR A 28 4.83 4.65 -2.12
CA THR A 28 3.66 5.18 -2.83
C THR A 28 2.71 5.90 -1.85
N GLY A 29 2.46 5.30 -0.69
CA GLY A 29 1.68 5.90 0.38
C GLY A 29 2.31 7.18 0.93
N ASP A 30 3.62 7.19 1.16
CA ASP A 30 4.37 8.35 1.68
C ASP A 30 4.26 9.55 0.74
N ASN A 31 4.53 9.34 -0.55
CA ASN A 31 4.37 10.37 -1.57
C ASN A 31 2.93 10.87 -1.66
N THR A 32 1.96 9.96 -1.60
CA THR A 32 0.53 10.31 -1.64
C THR A 32 0.14 11.16 -0.45
N VAL A 33 0.55 10.80 0.77
CA VAL A 33 0.27 11.56 1.98
C VAL A 33 0.93 12.93 1.92
N SER A 34 2.21 13.00 1.54
CA SER A 34 2.94 14.27 1.43
C SER A 34 2.25 15.26 0.50
N ILE A 35 1.77 14.80 -0.66
CA ILE A 35 1.02 15.64 -1.61
C ILE A 35 -0.38 15.98 -1.08
N ALA A 36 -1.07 15.04 -0.42
CA ALA A 36 -2.37 15.28 0.16
C ALA A 36 -2.32 16.35 1.27
N ASP A 37 -1.31 16.30 2.14
CA ASP A 37 -1.08 17.28 3.20
C ASP A 37 -0.82 18.68 2.62
N GLN A 38 0.01 18.77 1.57
CA GLN A 38 0.27 20.04 0.89
C GLN A 38 -0.99 20.65 0.26
N ASN A 39 -1.91 19.81 -0.21
CA ASN A 39 -3.17 20.23 -0.84
C ASN A 39 -4.34 20.40 0.14
N GLY A 40 -4.14 20.10 1.43
CA GLY A 40 -5.21 20.11 2.44
C GLY A 40 -6.24 18.98 2.29
N ASP A 41 -5.91 17.89 1.58
CA ASP A 41 -6.75 16.70 1.47
C ASP A 41 -6.53 15.77 2.68
N GLY A 42 -7.19 16.12 3.79
CA GLY A 42 -7.08 15.35 5.02
C GLY A 42 -7.64 13.92 4.92
N SER A 43 -8.54 13.63 3.98
CA SER A 43 -9.10 12.28 3.82
C SER A 43 -8.06 11.32 3.24
N THR A 44 -7.43 11.72 2.13
CA THR A 44 -6.36 10.94 1.48
C THR A 44 -5.15 10.80 2.41
N SER A 45 -4.76 11.87 3.10
CA SER A 45 -3.67 11.83 4.09
C SER A 45 -3.95 10.81 5.21
N THR A 46 -5.15 10.86 5.80
CA THR A 46 -5.55 9.92 6.86
C THR A 46 -5.55 8.47 6.37
N GLN A 47 -6.10 8.21 5.19
CA GLN A 47 -6.14 6.85 4.63
C GLN A 47 -4.75 6.31 4.33
N GLY A 48 -3.88 7.11 3.69
CA GLY A 48 -2.50 6.73 3.41
C GLY A 48 -1.71 6.46 4.69
N GLN A 49 -1.85 7.31 5.71
CA GLN A 49 -1.20 7.10 7.00
C GLN A 49 -1.67 5.80 7.68
N ALA A 50 -2.97 5.50 7.65
CA ALA A 50 -3.51 4.28 8.25
C ALA A 50 -2.92 3.00 7.60
N VAL A 51 -2.82 2.99 6.26
CA VAL A 51 -2.17 1.88 5.52
C VAL A 51 -0.71 1.72 5.95
N ARG A 52 0.04 2.83 5.96
CA ARG A 52 1.47 2.83 6.32
C ARG A 52 1.70 2.30 7.73
N GLN A 53 0.90 2.77 8.68
CA GLN A 53 0.98 2.33 10.06
C GLN A 53 0.72 0.82 10.21
N ALA A 54 -0.27 0.28 9.48
CA ALA A 54 -0.58 -1.15 9.54
C ALA A 54 0.57 -2.04 9.03
N GLY A 55 1.16 -1.70 7.87
CA GLY A 55 2.26 -2.51 7.36
C GLY A 55 3.56 -2.34 8.14
N TRP A 56 3.86 -1.14 8.67
CA TRP A 56 4.99 -0.98 9.59
C TRP A 56 4.77 -1.68 10.94
N ALA A 57 3.53 -1.77 11.42
CA ALA A 57 3.21 -2.58 12.60
C ALA A 57 3.48 -4.07 12.32
N ALA A 58 3.00 -4.60 11.19
CA ALA A 58 3.27 -5.97 10.77
C ALA A 58 4.78 -6.24 10.61
N ALA A 59 5.53 -5.29 10.02
CA ALA A 59 6.97 -5.43 9.81
C ALA A 59 7.73 -5.53 11.14
N ARG A 60 7.34 -4.76 12.17
CA ARG A 60 7.95 -4.81 13.51
C ARG A 60 7.66 -6.12 14.24
N GLU A 61 6.50 -6.71 14.00
CA GLU A 61 6.11 -7.99 14.61
C GLU A 61 6.72 -9.21 13.91
N HIS A 62 7.33 -9.02 12.73
CA HIS A 62 7.90 -10.11 11.96
C HIS A 62 9.10 -10.75 12.70
N PRO A 63 9.27 -12.09 12.69
CA PRO A 63 10.34 -12.78 13.43
C PRO A 63 11.77 -12.37 13.04
N ARG A 64 11.93 -11.75 11.87
CA ARG A 64 13.21 -11.30 11.31
C ARG A 64 13.29 -9.77 11.20
N ALA A 65 12.49 -9.03 11.97
CA ALA A 65 12.37 -7.57 11.88
C ALA A 65 13.71 -6.82 11.98
N ASP A 66 14.76 -7.38 12.57
CA ASP A 66 16.06 -6.73 12.74
C ASP A 66 17.11 -7.08 11.67
N GLN A 67 16.72 -7.78 10.59
CA GLN A 67 17.68 -8.38 9.64
C GLN A 67 17.69 -7.72 8.26
N GLY A 68 16.87 -6.68 8.05
CA GLY A 68 16.74 -5.96 6.79
C GLY A 68 16.96 -4.46 6.93
N TRP A 69 16.52 -3.73 5.91
CA TRP A 69 16.67 -2.29 5.82
C TRP A 69 15.88 -1.57 6.93
N GLU A 70 16.49 -0.54 7.54
CA GLU A 70 15.93 0.28 8.62
C GLU A 70 15.33 -0.48 9.82
N GLY A 71 15.83 -1.69 10.11
CA GLY A 71 15.27 -2.50 11.18
C GLY A 71 13.86 -3.01 10.86
N GLY A 72 13.60 -3.29 9.58
CA GLY A 72 12.54 -4.17 9.10
C GLY A 72 13.07 -5.53 8.61
N PRO A 73 12.18 -6.45 8.21
CA PRO A 73 12.58 -7.76 7.69
C PRO A 73 13.35 -7.69 6.36
N PRO A 74 14.09 -8.75 5.97
CA PRO A 74 14.69 -8.84 4.64
C PRO A 74 13.64 -8.71 3.51
N GLU A 75 14.00 -8.04 2.43
CA GLU A 75 13.10 -7.71 1.31
C GLU A 75 12.44 -8.92 0.62
N ASN A 76 13.06 -10.09 0.71
CA ASN A 76 12.58 -11.33 0.12
C ASN A 76 11.71 -12.17 1.07
N GLU A 77 11.52 -11.74 2.32
CA GLU A 77 10.58 -12.37 3.25
C GLU A 77 9.15 -11.96 2.93
N ASP A 78 8.21 -12.80 3.35
CA ASP A 78 6.78 -12.54 3.19
C ASP A 78 6.23 -11.78 4.40
N LEU A 79 5.53 -10.68 4.14
CA LEU A 79 4.86 -9.87 5.14
C LEU A 79 3.35 -10.02 5.03
N SER A 80 2.69 -10.33 6.15
CA SER A 80 1.23 -10.46 6.20
C SER A 80 0.60 -9.22 6.82
N ILE A 81 -0.19 -8.49 6.04
CA ILE A 81 -0.83 -7.24 6.44
C ILE A 81 -2.34 -7.42 6.37
N GLU A 82 -3.06 -6.94 7.37
CA GLU A 82 -4.52 -6.99 7.42
C GLU A 82 -5.09 -5.58 7.38
N LEU A 83 -5.94 -5.32 6.38
CA LEU A 83 -6.57 -4.02 6.15
C LEU A 83 -8.02 -4.21 5.69
N PRO A 84 -8.89 -3.19 5.85
CA PRO A 84 -10.17 -3.15 5.16
C PRO A 84 -10.00 -3.27 3.64
N ALA A 85 -10.90 -3.97 2.96
CA ALA A 85 -10.89 -4.08 1.49
C ALA A 85 -10.83 -2.71 0.79
N ALA A 86 -11.51 -1.69 1.32
CA ALA A 86 -11.47 -0.34 0.79
C ALA A 86 -10.07 0.32 0.88
N ALA A 87 -9.29 -0.01 1.92
CA ALA A 87 -7.91 0.48 2.05
C ALA A 87 -6.97 -0.21 1.06
N TRP A 88 -7.19 -1.51 0.78
CA TRP A 88 -6.49 -2.19 -0.31
C TRP A 88 -6.83 -1.61 -1.68
N GLN A 89 -8.11 -1.32 -1.94
CA GLN A 89 -8.50 -0.64 -3.18
C GLN A 89 -7.88 0.75 -3.30
N PHE A 90 -7.83 1.51 -2.20
CA PHE A 90 -7.14 2.79 -2.18
C PHE A 90 -5.66 2.66 -2.59
N ILE A 91 -4.95 1.64 -2.11
CA ILE A 91 -3.55 1.36 -2.49
C ILE A 91 -3.44 1.04 -3.99
N VAL A 92 -4.33 0.19 -4.52
CA VAL A 92 -4.38 -0.14 -5.96
C VAL A 92 -4.52 1.12 -6.80
N ASP A 93 -5.42 2.02 -6.41
CA ASP A 93 -5.65 3.28 -7.13
C ASP A 93 -4.43 4.19 -7.08
N GLN A 94 -3.73 4.27 -5.93
CA GLN A 94 -2.51 5.08 -5.81
C GLN A 94 -1.33 4.49 -6.60
N LEU A 95 -1.14 3.17 -6.59
CA LEU A 95 -0.08 2.51 -7.37
C LEU A 95 -0.22 2.82 -8.87
N ARG A 96 -1.45 2.72 -9.40
CA ARG A 96 -1.75 3.07 -10.80
C ARG A 96 -1.49 4.53 -11.09
N ARG A 97 -1.98 5.43 -10.22
CA ARG A 97 -1.75 6.87 -10.36
C ARG A 97 -0.27 7.22 -10.40
N TRP A 98 0.55 6.62 -9.54
CA TRP A 98 1.99 6.90 -9.51
C TRP A 98 2.74 6.33 -10.70
N ASP A 99 2.28 5.23 -11.28
CA ASP A 99 2.80 4.75 -12.57
C ASP A 99 2.48 5.68 -13.75
N GLU A 100 1.31 6.32 -13.74
CA GLU A 100 0.94 7.36 -14.71
C GLU A 100 1.82 8.59 -14.55
N VAL A 101 2.04 9.04 -13.30
CA VAL A 101 2.96 10.15 -13.00
C VAL A 101 4.38 9.83 -13.48
N ASP A 102 4.88 8.62 -13.20
CA ASP A 102 6.20 8.19 -13.67
C ASP A 102 6.28 8.19 -15.20
N ALA A 103 5.23 7.74 -15.91
CA ALA A 103 5.19 7.79 -17.37
C ALA A 103 5.16 9.22 -17.95
N MET A 104 4.66 10.20 -17.20
CA MET A 104 4.67 11.61 -17.61
C MET A 104 6.02 12.27 -17.43
N VAL A 105 6.78 11.86 -16.41
CA VAL A 105 8.08 12.46 -16.06
C VAL A 105 9.24 11.76 -16.76
N ASN A 106 9.13 10.44 -16.94
CA ASN A 106 10.13 9.61 -17.61
C ASN A 106 9.64 9.19 -18.98
N THR A 107 10.42 9.47 -20.03
CA THR A 107 10.10 9.00 -21.39
C THR A 107 10.24 7.48 -21.46
N ARG A 108 9.12 6.77 -21.28
CA ARG A 108 9.06 5.32 -21.47
C ARG A 108 8.98 4.96 -22.95
N SER A 109 9.64 3.88 -23.33
CA SER A 109 9.53 3.28 -24.66
C SER A 109 8.38 2.27 -24.68
N ALA A 110 7.80 2.02 -25.86
CA ALA A 110 6.68 1.07 -26.01
C ALA A 110 7.06 -0.39 -25.69
N ILE A 111 8.35 -0.69 -25.53
CA ILE A 111 8.89 -2.00 -25.20
C ILE A 111 9.25 -2.14 -23.71
N ASP A 112 9.05 -1.08 -22.92
CA ASP A 112 9.36 -1.14 -21.50
C ASP A 112 8.42 -2.15 -20.80
N PRO A 113 8.94 -2.93 -19.84
CA PRO A 113 8.11 -3.86 -19.09
C PRO A 113 7.01 -3.09 -18.35
N GLU A 114 5.92 -3.79 -18.03
CA GLU A 114 4.87 -3.24 -17.19
C GLU A 114 5.47 -2.64 -15.92
N PRO A 115 5.08 -1.41 -15.53
CA PRO A 115 5.57 -0.79 -14.31
C PRO A 115 5.31 -1.65 -13.08
N ARG A 116 6.25 -1.66 -12.13
CA ARG A 116 6.13 -2.49 -10.93
C ARG A 116 4.88 -2.16 -10.12
N GLY A 117 4.46 -0.89 -10.07
CA GLY A 117 3.23 -0.47 -9.40
C GLY A 117 1.99 -1.20 -9.92
N SER A 118 1.85 -1.29 -11.24
CA SER A 118 0.73 -1.92 -11.94
C SER A 118 0.73 -3.43 -11.77
N GLN A 119 1.92 -4.06 -11.75
CA GLN A 119 2.05 -5.49 -11.42
C GLN A 119 1.55 -5.77 -10.00
N VAL A 120 1.97 -4.96 -9.01
CA VAL A 120 1.53 -5.10 -7.61
C VAL A 120 0.05 -4.79 -7.48
N ALA A 121 -0.46 -3.76 -8.15
CA ALA A 121 -1.88 -3.40 -8.15
C ALA A 121 -2.76 -4.57 -8.63
N ARG A 122 -2.38 -5.23 -9.74
CA ARG A 122 -3.09 -6.42 -10.24
C ARG A 122 -3.04 -7.56 -9.23
N MET A 123 -1.86 -7.83 -8.66
CA MET A 123 -1.71 -8.87 -7.63
C MET A 123 -2.66 -8.61 -6.44
N LEU A 124 -2.79 -7.37 -5.97
CA LEU A 124 -3.69 -7.03 -4.87
C LEU A 124 -5.15 -7.26 -5.25
N GLU A 125 -5.57 -6.84 -6.45
CA GLU A 125 -6.93 -7.06 -6.95
C GLU A 125 -7.27 -8.55 -7.04
N ASP A 126 -6.35 -9.37 -7.55
CA ASP A 126 -6.54 -10.83 -7.68
C ASP A 126 -6.76 -11.51 -6.31
N HIS A 127 -6.16 -11.00 -5.24
CA HIS A 127 -6.35 -11.53 -3.89
C HIS A 127 -7.59 -10.98 -3.16
N MET A 128 -8.17 -9.88 -3.65
CA MET A 128 -9.41 -9.32 -3.10
C MET A 128 -10.68 -9.93 -3.71
N GLY A 129 -10.55 -10.60 -4.87
CA GLY A 129 -11.63 -11.23 -5.65
C GLY A 129 -12.29 -12.45 -5.03
#